data_AF-A0A4R6URX6-F1
#
_entry.id   AF-A0A4R6URX6-F1
#
_cell.length_a   1.000
_cell.length_b   1.000
_cell.length_c   1.000
_cell.angle_alpha   90.00
_cell.angle_beta   90.00
_cell.angle_gamma   90.00
#
_symmetry.space_group_name_H-M   'P 1'
#
loop_
_entity.id
_entity.type
_entity.pdbx_description
1 polymer ?
#
loop_
_entity_poly.entity_id
_entity_poly.type
_entity_poly.pdbx_seq_one_letter_code
_entity_poly.pdbx_strand_id
1 'polypeptide(L)'
;MSHEQKPNDAQPEWLQQALRELPKEMAPERDLWPTIAGQIEAQSEIRVQQPRRRFPYAIAASVLITGAALLFSYQNYQQRLATEARLADAEQVLQQVESPYQYARVSYREQWPELKQYLSPETAEVIEKNLQMIRTAQSEIEQALKKEPNSVELQQLLHQSLNQELNVYRKAEKAARHSPLI
;
A
#
# COMPACT_ATOMS: atom_id res chain seq x y z
N MET A 1 -13.72 -44.01 4.18
CA MET A 1 -13.86 -43.09 3.02
C MET A 1 -15.35 -42.88 2.82
N SER A 2 -15.91 -41.84 3.43
CA SER A 2 -17.33 -41.50 3.34
C SER A 2 -17.42 -40.03 2.96
N HIS A 3 -18.17 -39.77 1.90
CA HIS A 3 -18.23 -38.49 1.20
C HIS A 3 -18.78 -37.36 2.07
N GLU A 4 -18.04 -36.24 2.08
CA GLU A 4 -18.42 -34.98 2.68
C GLU A 4 -19.37 -34.24 1.71
N GLN A 5 -20.65 -34.22 2.05
CA GLN A 5 -21.72 -33.63 1.25
C GLN A 5 -21.88 -32.16 1.69
N LYS A 6 -21.43 -31.22 0.84
CA LYS A 6 -21.55 -29.78 1.10
C LYS A 6 -23.03 -29.38 1.24
N PRO A 7 -23.43 -28.58 2.25
CA PRO A 7 -24.79 -28.09 2.37
C PRO A 7 -25.10 -27.13 1.22
N ASN A 8 -26.04 -27.55 0.38
CA ASN A 8 -26.63 -26.80 -0.73
C ASN A 8 -27.43 -25.62 -0.14
N ASP A 9 -27.16 -24.41 -0.61
CA ASP A 9 -27.70 -23.15 -0.13
C ASP A 9 -29.24 -23.17 -0.10
N ALA A 10 -29.81 -23.27 1.11
CA ALA A 10 -31.25 -23.13 1.32
C ALA A 10 -31.64 -21.69 0.98
N GLN A 11 -32.23 -21.47 -0.19
CA GLN A 11 -32.71 -20.15 -0.58
C GLN A 11 -33.73 -19.65 0.46
N PRO A 12 -33.56 -18.42 0.97
CA PRO A 12 -34.32 -17.91 2.11
C PRO A 12 -35.81 -17.85 1.78
N GLU A 13 -36.67 -18.24 2.72
CA GLU A 13 -38.11 -18.46 2.49
C GLU A 13 -38.84 -17.28 1.84
N TRP A 14 -38.42 -16.04 2.14
CA TRP A 14 -39.00 -14.83 1.53
C TRP A 14 -38.87 -14.81 0.00
N LEU A 15 -37.80 -15.40 -0.54
CA LEU A 15 -37.57 -15.49 -1.99
C LEU A 15 -38.52 -16.50 -2.63
N GLN A 16 -38.76 -17.63 -1.97
CA GLN A 16 -39.70 -18.64 -2.45
C GLN A 16 -41.14 -18.12 -2.44
N GLN A 17 -41.48 -17.28 -1.47
CA GLN A 17 -42.81 -16.67 -1.39
C GLN A 17 -43.01 -15.61 -2.47
N ALA A 18 -42.02 -14.73 -2.68
CA ALA A 18 -42.04 -13.75 -3.76
C ALA A 18 -42.12 -14.40 -5.16
N LEU A 19 -41.46 -15.55 -5.37
CA LEU A 19 -41.53 -16.30 -6.63
C LEU A 19 -42.91 -16.91 -6.90
N ARG A 20 -43.69 -17.26 -5.87
CA ARG A 20 -45.06 -17.76 -6.04
C ARG A 20 -46.05 -16.66 -6.39
N GLU A 21 -45.77 -15.43 -5.97
CA GLU A 21 -46.64 -14.27 -6.23
C GLU A 21 -46.40 -13.63 -7.61
N LEU A 22 -45.30 -14.00 -8.30
CA LEU A 22 -45.05 -13.50 -9.65
C LEU A 22 -46.01 -14.14 -10.66
N PRO A 23 -46.65 -13.34 -11.54
CA PRO A 23 -47.44 -13.88 -12.64
C PRO A 23 -46.55 -14.74 -13.54
N LYS A 24 -46.95 -15.99 -13.75
CA LYS A 24 -46.15 -16.99 -14.47
C LYS A 24 -45.92 -16.62 -15.93
N GLU A 25 -46.83 -15.84 -16.50
CA GLU A 25 -46.75 -15.38 -17.88
C GLU A 25 -47.21 -13.93 -17.95
N MET A 26 -46.38 -13.10 -18.57
CA MET A 26 -46.65 -11.68 -18.83
C MET A 26 -46.48 -11.50 -20.34
N ALA A 27 -47.58 -11.23 -21.05
CA ALA A 27 -47.51 -10.94 -22.48
C ALA A 27 -46.91 -9.53 -22.67
N PRO A 28 -45.92 -9.35 -23.55
CA PRO A 28 -45.36 -8.03 -23.82
C PRO A 28 -46.44 -7.15 -24.47
N GLU A 29 -46.56 -5.90 -24.03
CA GLU A 29 -47.55 -4.94 -24.56
C GLU A 29 -47.38 -4.67 -26.06
N ARG A 30 -46.20 -4.93 -26.61
CA ARG A 30 -45.88 -4.71 -28.02
C ARG A 30 -44.91 -5.76 -28.54
N ASP A 31 -45.18 -6.26 -29.75
CA ASP A 31 -44.24 -7.09 -30.48
C ASP A 31 -43.08 -6.23 -31.03
N LEU A 32 -41.90 -6.42 -30.44
CA LEU A 32 -40.68 -5.73 -30.85
C LEU A 32 -39.90 -6.50 -31.91
N TRP A 33 -40.30 -7.74 -32.23
CA TRP A 33 -39.55 -8.56 -33.17
C TRP A 33 -39.38 -7.96 -34.56
N PRO A 34 -40.37 -7.29 -35.16
CA PRO A 34 -40.18 -6.68 -36.47
C PRO A 34 -39.10 -5.59 -36.46
N THR A 35 -39.02 -4.83 -35.36
CA THR A 35 -38.03 -3.75 -35.21
C THR A 35 -36.64 -4.31 -34.96
N ILE A 36 -36.53 -5.32 -34.09
CA ILE A 36 -35.25 -5.98 -33.79
C ILE A 36 -34.75 -6.74 -35.02
N ALA A 37 -35.62 -7.44 -35.74
CA ALA A 37 -35.28 -8.13 -36.98
C ALA A 37 -34.73 -7.15 -38.02
N GLY A 38 -35.41 -6.01 -38.22
CA GLY A 38 -34.93 -4.96 -39.12
C GLY A 38 -33.58 -4.35 -38.69
N GLN A 39 -33.34 -4.20 -37.39
CA GLN A 39 -32.05 -3.72 -36.87
C GLN A 39 -30.93 -4.76 -36.96
N ILE A 40 -31.25 -6.06 -36.79
CA ILE A 40 -30.29 -7.15 -36.96
C ILE A 40 -29.91 -7.29 -38.43
N GLU A 41 -30.86 -7.19 -39.35
CA GLU A 41 -30.57 -7.19 -40.79
C GLU A 41 -29.70 -5.97 -41.16
N ALA A 42 -30.04 -4.77 -40.66
CA ALA A 42 -29.25 -3.57 -40.86
C ALA A 42 -27.83 -3.64 -40.23
N GLN A 43 -27.65 -4.33 -39.10
CA GLN A 43 -26.33 -4.57 -38.50
C GLN A 43 -25.55 -5.69 -39.21
N SER A 44 -26.23 -6.68 -39.77
CA SER A 44 -25.61 -7.70 -40.62
C SER A 44 -25.12 -7.13 -41.96
N GLU A 45 -25.61 -5.95 -42.34
CA GLU A 45 -25.06 -5.12 -43.41
C GLU A 45 -23.85 -4.27 -42.99
N ILE A 46 -23.25 -4.50 -41.81
CA ILE A 46 -21.81 -4.24 -41.64
C ILE A 46 -21.06 -5.30 -42.45
N ARG A 47 -21.19 -5.19 -43.77
CA ARG A 47 -20.30 -5.82 -44.73
C ARG A 47 -18.93 -5.24 -44.42
N VAL A 48 -18.14 -6.00 -43.66
CA VAL A 48 -16.70 -5.80 -43.58
C VAL A 48 -16.20 -5.92 -45.01
N GLN A 49 -16.11 -4.79 -45.72
CA GLN A 49 -15.55 -4.74 -47.05
C GLN A 49 -14.13 -5.26 -46.89
N GLN A 50 -13.88 -6.50 -47.34
CA GLN A 50 -12.53 -7.05 -47.33
C GLN A 50 -11.63 -6.15 -48.17
N PRO A 51 -10.64 -5.45 -47.60
CA PRO A 51 -9.66 -4.76 -48.40
C PRO A 51 -8.68 -5.83 -48.90
N ARG A 52 -8.95 -6.39 -50.08
CA ARG A 52 -8.17 -7.48 -50.70
C ARG A 52 -6.75 -7.07 -51.14
N ARG A 53 -6.17 -6.00 -50.58
CA ARG A 53 -4.84 -5.49 -50.96
C ARG A 53 -4.13 -4.65 -49.88
N ARG A 54 -4.33 -4.94 -48.58
CA ARG A 54 -3.53 -4.35 -47.47
C ARG A 54 -3.03 -5.37 -46.44
N PHE A 55 -3.06 -6.65 -46.78
CA PHE A 55 -2.71 -7.78 -45.91
C PHE A 55 -1.30 -7.74 -45.25
N PRO A 56 -0.21 -7.22 -45.87
CA PRO A 56 1.08 -7.23 -45.19
C PRO A 56 1.20 -6.17 -44.09
N TYR A 57 0.46 -5.05 -44.18
CA TYR A 57 0.56 -3.95 -43.20
C TYR A 57 -0.16 -4.27 -41.88
N ALA A 58 -1.24 -5.07 -41.91
CA ALA A 58 -1.95 -5.47 -40.70
C ALA A 58 -1.13 -6.44 -39.82
N ILE A 59 -0.36 -7.34 -40.45
CA ILE A 59 0.57 -8.25 -39.75
C ILE A 59 1.78 -7.49 -39.22
N ALA A 60 2.33 -6.54 -40.01
CA ALA A 60 3.41 -5.70 -39.54
C ALA A 60 3.00 -4.85 -38.32
N ALA A 61 1.79 -4.30 -38.31
CA ALA A 61 1.27 -3.53 -37.18
C ALA A 61 1.09 -4.36 -35.91
N SER A 62 0.62 -5.61 -35.99
CA SER A 62 0.45 -6.47 -34.81
C SER A 62 1.78 -6.94 -34.20
N VAL A 63 2.79 -7.17 -35.04
CA VAL A 63 4.17 -7.47 -34.59
C VAL A 63 4.78 -6.26 -33.90
N LEU A 64 4.60 -5.05 -34.45
CA LEU A 64 5.09 -3.82 -33.83
C LEU A 64 4.40 -3.53 -32.48
N ILE A 65 3.08 -3.70 -32.39
CA ILE A 65 2.34 -3.50 -31.13
C ILE A 65 2.77 -4.52 -30.07
N THR A 66 2.88 -5.80 -30.43
CA THR A 66 3.34 -6.84 -29.49
C THR A 66 4.79 -6.59 -29.06
N GLY A 67 5.68 -6.23 -29.98
CA GLY A 67 7.07 -5.87 -29.67
C GLY A 67 7.17 -4.66 -28.74
N ALA A 68 6.40 -3.60 -29.00
CA ALA A 68 6.32 -2.43 -28.14
C ALA A 68 5.75 -2.76 -26.76
N ALA A 69 4.71 -3.61 -26.68
CA ALA A 69 4.12 -4.06 -25.43
C ALA A 69 5.10 -4.90 -24.60
N LEU A 70 5.88 -5.78 -25.24
CA LEU A 70 6.92 -6.58 -24.57
C LEU A 70 8.06 -5.69 -24.07
N LEU A 71 8.52 -4.73 -24.88
CA LEU A 71 9.56 -3.77 -24.46
C LEU A 71 9.07 -2.91 -23.29
N PHE A 72 7.84 -2.40 -23.35
CA PHE A 72 7.25 -1.62 -22.28
C PHE A 72 7.06 -2.46 -21.00
N SER A 73 6.58 -3.70 -21.13
CA SER A 73 6.46 -4.64 -20.02
C SER A 73 7.81 -4.96 -19.39
N TYR A 74 8.84 -5.21 -20.22
CA TYR A 74 10.19 -5.47 -19.76
C TYR A 74 10.81 -4.28 -19.04
N GLN A 75 10.65 -3.06 -19.57
CA GLN A 75 11.09 -1.84 -18.90
C GLN A 75 10.41 -1.64 -17.54
N ASN A 76 9.10 -1.86 -17.48
CA ASN A 76 8.33 -1.76 -16.24
C ASN A 76 8.76 -2.83 -15.21
N TYR A 77 9.01 -4.06 -15.67
CA TYR A 77 9.55 -5.14 -14.83
C TYR A 77 10.92 -4.78 -14.27
N GLN A 78 11.84 -4.26 -15.09
CA GLN A 78 13.17 -3.83 -14.64
C GLN A 78 13.11 -2.66 -13.66
N GLN A 79 12.22 -1.68 -13.88
CA GLN A 79 12.02 -0.57 -12.94
C GLN A 79 11.51 -1.06 -11.58
N ARG A 80 10.59 -2.05 -11.56
CA ARG A 80 10.11 -2.67 -10.33
C ARG A 80 11.24 -3.38 -9.58
N LEU A 81 12.01 -4.22 -10.27
CA LEU A 81 13.16 -4.89 -9.67
C LEU A 81 14.19 -3.91 -9.09
N ALA A 82 14.50 -2.83 -9.81
CA ALA A 82 15.41 -1.80 -9.32
C ALA A 82 14.86 -1.07 -8.09
N THR A 83 13.54 -0.86 -8.03
CA THR A 83 12.88 -0.24 -6.86
C THR A 83 12.89 -1.18 -5.67
N GLU A 84 12.58 -2.46 -5.86
CA GLU A 84 12.60 -3.50 -4.83
C GLU A 84 14.02 -3.68 -4.27
N ALA A 85 15.04 -3.76 -5.13
CA ALA A 85 16.43 -3.84 -4.73
C ALA A 85 16.84 -2.62 -3.89
N ARG A 86 16.48 -1.41 -4.32
CA ARG A 86 16.77 -0.18 -3.56
C ARG A 86 16.09 -0.18 -2.18
N LEU A 87 14.84 -0.62 -2.10
CA LEU A 87 14.11 -0.71 -0.84
C LEU A 87 14.75 -1.75 0.10
N ALA A 88 15.21 -2.88 -0.44
CA ALA A 88 15.95 -3.88 0.32
C ALA A 88 17.30 -3.33 0.84
N ASP A 89 18.04 -2.59 0.01
CA ASP A 89 19.27 -1.92 0.42
C ASP A 89 19.00 -0.90 1.54
N ALA A 90 17.94 -0.10 1.39
CA ALA A 90 17.53 0.87 2.40
C ALA A 90 17.17 0.19 3.73
N GLU A 91 16.39 -0.90 3.69
CA GLU A 91 16.04 -1.66 4.88
C GLU A 91 17.28 -2.23 5.58
N GLN A 92 18.22 -2.77 4.82
CA GLN A 92 19.49 -3.28 5.37
C GLN A 92 20.29 -2.16 6.05
N VAL A 93 20.39 -0.99 5.41
CA VAL A 93 21.09 0.18 5.98
C VAL A 93 20.39 0.65 7.26
N LEU A 94 19.07 0.80 7.24
CA LEU A 94 18.29 1.20 8.41
C LEU A 94 18.48 0.22 9.56
N GLN A 95 18.41 -1.09 9.29
CA GLN A 95 18.63 -2.12 10.29
C GLN A 95 20.05 -2.04 10.88
N GLN A 96 21.08 -1.82 10.06
CA GLN A 96 22.46 -1.67 10.52
C GLN A 96 22.65 -0.45 11.41
N VAL A 97 22.08 0.70 11.03
CA VAL A 97 22.20 1.95 11.78
C VAL A 97 21.40 1.91 13.08
N GLU A 98 20.19 1.35 13.07
CA GLU A 98 19.28 1.35 14.23
C GLU A 98 19.54 0.23 15.23
N SER A 99 20.03 -0.93 14.77
CA SER A 99 20.21 -2.12 15.63
C SER A 99 20.94 -1.84 16.94
N PRO A 100 22.04 -1.06 16.98
CA PRO A 100 22.73 -0.73 18.24
C PRO A 100 21.89 0.07 19.25
N TYR A 101 20.84 0.74 18.79
CA TYR A 101 20.01 1.64 19.60
C TYR A 101 18.68 1.02 20.03
N GLN A 102 18.22 -0.03 19.36
CA GLN A 102 16.85 -0.56 19.54
C GLN A 102 16.53 -0.87 21.00
N TYR A 103 17.41 -1.61 21.69
CA TYR A 103 17.21 -1.97 23.09
C TYR A 103 17.07 -0.75 24.00
N ALA A 104 18.00 0.20 23.90
CA ALA A 104 17.98 1.40 24.73
C ALA A 104 16.75 2.28 24.45
N ARG A 105 16.36 2.42 23.17
CA ARG A 105 15.18 3.21 22.78
C ARG A 105 13.89 2.62 23.34
N VAL A 106 13.71 1.30 23.22
CA VAL A 106 12.53 0.60 23.77
C VAL A 106 12.51 0.76 25.29
N SER A 107 13.62 0.46 25.95
CA SER A 107 13.75 0.56 27.41
C SER A 107 13.42 1.97 27.94
N TYR A 108 13.98 3.02 27.35
CA TYR A 108 13.67 4.38 27.77
C TYR A 108 12.23 4.79 27.46
N ARG A 109 11.66 4.35 26.33
CA ARG A 109 10.28 4.67 25.97
C ARG A 109 9.28 4.03 26.94
N GLU A 110 9.57 2.82 27.41
CA GLU A 110 8.76 2.12 28.41
C GLU A 110 8.87 2.76 29.80
N GLN A 111 10.05 3.27 30.18
CA GLN A 111 10.27 3.95 31.47
C GLN A 111 9.76 5.40 31.49
N TRP A 112 9.59 6.02 30.32
CA TRP A 112 9.24 7.43 30.19
C TRP A 112 7.96 7.84 30.93
N PRO A 113 6.85 7.08 30.90
CA PRO A 113 5.64 7.42 31.65
C PRO A 113 5.85 7.50 33.16
N GLU A 114 6.73 6.66 33.72
CA GLU A 114 7.07 6.69 35.14
C GLU A 114 8.01 7.85 35.46
N LEU A 115 9.06 8.04 34.64
CA LEU A 115 10.01 9.15 34.77
C LEU A 115 9.33 10.52 34.76
N LYS A 116 8.29 10.70 33.93
CA LYS A 116 7.51 11.93 33.88
C LYS A 116 6.87 12.32 35.21
N GLN A 117 6.51 11.35 36.06
CA GLN A 117 5.83 11.62 37.33
C GLN A 117 6.75 12.31 38.34
N TYR A 118 8.06 12.20 38.17
CA TYR A 118 9.09 12.82 39.01
C TYR A 118 9.58 14.17 38.45
N LEU A 119 8.99 14.65 37.36
CA LEU A 119 9.34 15.93 36.74
C LEU A 119 8.21 16.95 36.95
N SER A 120 8.56 18.23 37.07
CA SER A 120 7.56 19.31 36.95
C SER A 120 6.86 19.22 35.58
N PRO A 121 5.56 19.55 35.48
CA PRO A 121 4.81 19.45 34.23
C PRO A 121 5.43 20.26 33.08
N GLU A 122 6.00 21.43 33.36
CA GLU A 122 6.65 22.29 32.36
C GLU A 122 7.91 21.60 31.78
N THR A 123 8.74 21.03 32.64
CA THR A 123 9.96 20.30 32.22
C THR A 123 9.59 19.05 31.42
N ALA A 124 8.57 18.30 31.85
CA ALA A 124 8.10 17.11 31.13
C ALA A 124 7.58 17.46 29.73
N GLU A 125 6.86 18.58 29.58
CA GLU A 125 6.34 19.06 28.29
C GLU A 125 7.48 19.46 27.34
N VAL A 126 8.49 20.19 27.83
CA VAL A 126 9.65 20.58 27.01
C VAL A 126 10.42 19.36 26.52
N ILE A 127 10.62 18.35 27.38
CA ILE A 127 11.29 17.10 27.00
C ILE A 127 10.46 16.33 25.96
N GLU A 128 9.14 16.23 26.15
CA GLU A 128 8.26 15.55 25.20
C GLU A 128 8.32 16.22 23.82
N LYS A 129 8.23 17.54 23.76
CA LYS A 129 8.34 18.30 22.49
C LYS A 129 9.68 18.06 21.81
N ASN A 130 10.78 18.05 22.57
CA ASN A 130 12.11 17.76 22.03
C ASN A 130 12.21 16.33 21.49
N LEU A 131 11.69 15.34 22.22
CA LEU A 131 11.65 13.94 21.77
C LEU A 131 10.81 13.80 20.50
N GLN A 132 9.66 14.47 20.43
CA GLN A 132 8.80 14.46 19.26
C GLN A 132 9.52 15.04 18.04
N MET A 133 10.17 16.21 18.17
CA MET A 133 10.94 16.83 17.09
C MET A 133 12.06 15.92 16.58
N ILE A 134 12.81 15.28 17.49
CA ILE A 134 13.87 14.33 17.13
C ILE A 134 13.29 13.14 16.36
N ARG A 135 12.19 12.55 16.83
CA ARG A 135 11.56 11.39 16.17
C ARG A 135 10.98 11.75 14.80
N THR A 136 10.43 12.96 14.65
CA THR A 136 10.00 13.46 13.33
C THR A 136 11.19 13.55 12.38
N ALA A 137 12.31 14.14 12.82
CA ALA A 137 13.52 14.21 12.02
C ALA A 137 14.07 12.81 11.68
N GLN A 138 14.07 11.85 12.61
CA GLN A 138 14.44 10.45 12.34
C GLN A 138 13.59 9.88 11.19
N SER A 139 12.26 10.02 11.27
CA SER A 139 11.36 9.51 10.23
C SER A 139 11.60 10.16 8.86
N GLU A 140 11.89 11.46 8.81
CA GLU A 140 12.22 12.16 7.57
C GLU A 140 13.53 11.65 6.97
N ILE A 141 14.55 11.39 7.80
CA ILE A 141 15.82 10.81 7.38
C ILE A 141 15.63 9.38 6.87
N GLU A 142 14.85 8.56 7.57
CA GLU A 142 14.50 7.20 7.14
C GLU A 142 13.80 7.20 5.77
N GLN A 143 12.89 8.16 5.55
CA GLN A 143 12.22 8.33 4.25
C GLN A 143 13.19 8.79 3.15
N ALA A 144 14.17 9.63 3.48
CA ALA A 144 15.21 10.04 2.55
C ALA A 144 16.14 8.87 2.20
N LEU A 145 16.52 8.04 3.19
CA LEU A 145 17.33 6.84 2.99
C LEU A 145 16.63 5.79 2.09
N LYS A 146 15.30 5.71 2.12
CA LYS A 146 14.54 4.87 1.16
C LYS A 146 14.72 5.31 -0.30
N LYS A 147 15.04 6.59 -0.54
CA LYS A 147 15.32 7.14 -1.87
C LYS A 147 16.81 7.03 -2.20
N GLU A 148 17.67 7.26 -1.22
CA GLU A 148 19.12 7.33 -1.35
C GLU A 148 19.83 6.47 -0.29
N PRO A 149 19.77 5.12 -0.39
CA PRO A 149 20.27 4.24 0.68
C PRO A 149 21.78 4.34 0.89
N ASN A 150 22.52 4.74 -0.14
CA ASN A 150 23.98 4.85 -0.13
C ASN A 150 24.48 6.24 0.32
N SER A 151 23.59 7.15 0.74
CA SER A 151 24.03 8.45 1.29
C SER A 151 24.62 8.26 2.68
N VAL A 152 25.94 8.43 2.77
CA VAL A 152 26.70 8.36 4.03
C VAL A 152 26.27 9.49 4.97
N GLU A 153 25.92 10.65 4.42
CA GLU A 153 25.47 11.81 5.18
C GLU A 153 24.15 11.54 5.89
N LEU A 154 23.17 10.95 5.20
CA LEU A 154 21.88 10.58 5.78
C LEU A 154 22.03 9.50 6.86
N GLN A 155 22.88 8.49 6.63
CA GLN A 155 23.19 7.47 7.64
C GLN A 155 23.81 8.08 8.90
N GLN A 156 24.76 9.01 8.71
CA GLN A 156 25.42 9.71 9.81
C GLN A 156 24.44 10.60 10.58
N LEU A 157 23.54 11.29 9.87
CA LEU A 157 22.52 12.13 10.48
C LEU A 157 21.53 11.29 11.30
N LEU A 158 21.16 10.09 10.82
CA LEU A 158 20.34 9.15 11.58
C LEU A 158 21.05 8.71 12.86
N HIS A 159 22.33 8.32 12.78
CA HIS A 159 23.14 7.99 13.97
C HIS A 159 23.17 9.12 15.00
N GLN A 160 23.34 10.37 14.55
CA GLN A 160 23.36 11.54 15.43
C GLN A 160 22.01 11.75 16.11
N SER A 161 20.92 11.64 15.34
CA SER A 161 19.56 11.82 15.84
C SER A 161 19.17 10.73 16.86
N LEU A 162 19.58 9.48 16.63
CA LEU A 162 19.39 8.38 17.57
C LEU A 162 20.16 8.61 18.88
N ASN A 163 21.41 9.07 18.78
CA ASN A 163 22.19 9.46 19.96
C ASN A 163 21.56 10.64 20.72
N GLN A 164 21.02 11.62 20.00
CA GLN A 164 20.35 12.77 20.58
C GLN A 164 19.09 12.35 21.36
N GLU A 165 18.28 11.43 20.82
CA GLU A 165 17.13 10.85 21.52
C GLU A 165 17.56 10.24 22.86
N LEU A 166 18.58 9.38 22.86
CA LEU A 166 19.09 8.75 24.09
C LEU A 166 19.65 9.77 25.08
N ASN A 167 20.31 10.82 24.60
CA ASN A 167 20.84 11.88 25.44
C ASN A 167 19.73 12.70 26.11
N VAL A 168 18.60 12.91 25.44
CA VAL A 168 17.43 13.57 26.02
C VAL A 168 16.86 12.73 27.17
N TYR A 169 16.70 11.41 26.98
CA TYR A 169 16.25 10.52 28.07
C TYR A 169 17.20 10.51 29.27
N ARG A 170 18.52 10.42 29.04
CA ARG A 170 19.51 10.47 30.13
C ARG A 170 19.44 11.78 30.92
N LYS A 171 19.24 12.91 30.23
CA LYS A 171 19.06 14.20 30.89
C LYS A 171 17.76 14.23 31.70
N ALA A 172 16.68 13.66 31.17
CA ALA A 172 15.40 13.55 31.87
C ALA A 172 15.52 12.69 33.13
N GLU A 173 16.18 11.53 33.05
CA GLU A 173 16.46 10.65 34.20
C GLU A 173 17.32 11.37 35.26
N LYS A 174 18.31 12.14 34.83
CA LYS A 174 19.10 12.97 35.75
C LYS A 174 18.22 14.03 36.41
N ALA A 175 17.38 14.74 35.65
CA ALA A 175 16.49 15.76 36.21
C ALA A 175 15.50 15.16 37.22
N ALA A 176 14.87 14.03 36.90
CA ALA A 176 13.97 13.31 37.79
C ALA A 176 14.63 12.91 39.13
N ARG A 177 15.91 12.49 39.10
CA ARG A 177 16.65 12.15 40.33
C ARG A 177 16.99 13.34 41.23
N HIS A 178 17.05 14.56 40.68
CA HIS A 178 17.45 15.77 41.43
C HIS A 178 16.27 16.67 41.82
N SER A 179 15.04 16.33 41.41
CA SER A 179 13.82 16.99 41.87
C SER A 179 13.28 16.26 43.11
N PRO A 180 13.54 16.75 44.34
CA PRO A 180 12.86 16.21 45.53
C PRO A 180 11.35 16.47 45.40
N LEU A 181 10.55 15.47 45.77
CA LEU A 181 9.09 15.55 45.86
C LEU A 181 8.69 16.82 46.65
N ILE A 182 7.96 17.73 46.01
CA ILE A 182 7.22 18.83 46.65
C ILE A 182 5.74 18.50 46.53
#